data_AF-A0A821QNZ8-F1
#
_entry.id   AF-A0A821QNZ8-F1
#
_cell.length_a   1.000
_cell.length_b   1.000
_cell.length_c   1.000
_cell.angle_alpha   90.00
_cell.angle_beta   90.00
_cell.angle_gamma   90.00
#
_symmetry.space_group_name_H-M   'P 1'
#
loop_
_entity.id
_entity.type
_entity.pdbx_description
1 polymer ?
#
loop_
_entity_poly.entity_id
_entity_poly.type
_entity_poly.pdbx_seq_one_letter_code
_entity_poly.pdbx_strand_id
1 'polypeptide(L)'
;HPTEKALIVNYSIEATVLDEYQNTMIGDKKDAQKIIRLKSLGPATDIRALAKEVINRCKLIHPTKLVEVEQLLFYLQNRRDTNLP
;
A
#
# COMPACT_ATOMS: atom_id res chain seq x y z
N HIS A 1 -20.49 -11.50 6.22
CA HIS A 1 -19.77 -10.38 5.59
C HIS A 1 -18.81 -10.96 4.56
N PRO A 2 -18.84 -10.55 3.28
CA PRO A 2 -17.78 -10.92 2.36
C PRO A 2 -16.50 -10.20 2.78
N THR A 3 -15.40 -10.93 2.90
CA THR A 3 -14.09 -10.42 3.30
C THR A 3 -13.60 -9.39 2.27
N GLU A 4 -13.71 -8.09 2.57
CA GLU A 4 -13.29 -7.03 1.65
C GLU A 4 -11.76 -7.12 1.44
N LYS A 5 -11.31 -7.30 0.20
CA LYS A 5 -9.88 -7.42 -0.12
C LYS A 5 -9.21 -6.05 -0.03
N ALA A 6 -8.08 -5.97 0.67
CA ALA A 6 -7.36 -4.70 0.86
C ALA A 6 -5.85 -4.89 0.91
N LEU A 7 -5.12 -3.84 0.52
CA LEU A 7 -3.68 -3.69 0.78
C LEU A 7 -3.48 -2.74 1.97
N ILE A 8 -2.55 -3.07 2.86
CA ILE A 8 -2.18 -2.21 3.99
C ILE A 8 -0.77 -1.68 3.71
N VAL A 9 -0.63 -0.35 3.68
CA VAL A 9 0.66 0.33 3.53
C VAL A 9 1.07 0.88 4.88
N ASN A 10 2.12 0.29 5.46
CA ASN A 10 2.76 0.82 6.66
C ASN A 10 3.79 1.87 6.24
N TYR A 11 3.80 3.03 6.91
CA TYR A 11 4.74 4.10 6.61
C TYR A 11 5.06 4.89 7.87
N SER A 12 6.21 5.56 7.86
CA SER A 12 6.62 6.48 8.90
C SER A 12 6.78 7.89 8.33
N ILE A 13 6.30 8.88 9.06
CA ILE A 13 6.47 10.29 8.75
C ILE A 13 7.57 10.81 9.67
N GLU A 14 8.64 11.33 9.07
CA GLU A 14 9.73 11.98 9.80
C GLU A 14 9.67 13.48 9.49
N ALA A 15 9.47 14.31 10.52
CA ALA A 15 9.44 15.76 10.40
C ALA A 15 10.82 16.32 10.77
N THR A 16 11.54 16.89 9.81
CA THR A 16 12.87 17.44 10.03
C THR A 16 12.80 18.97 10.10
N VAL A 17 13.18 19.56 11.24
CA VAL A 17 13.38 21.02 11.36
C VAL A 17 14.84 21.34 11.07
N LEU A 18 15.06 22.21 10.08
CA LEU A 18 16.38 22.76 9.73
C LEU A 18 16.59 24.10 10.43
N ASP A 19 17.78 24.32 10.98
CA ASP A 19 18.19 25.62 11.50
C ASP A 19 18.68 26.58 10.39
N GLU A 20 19.10 27.78 10.77
CA GLU A 20 19.64 28.81 9.87
C GLU A 20 20.94 28.38 9.14
N TYR A 21 21.60 27.32 9.59
CA TYR A 21 22.78 26.71 8.99
C TYR A 21 22.48 25.37 8.29
N GLN A 22 21.19 25.05 8.06
CA GLN A 22 20.71 23.79 7.46
C GLN A 22 21.03 22.52 8.27
N ASN A 23 21.30 22.64 9.57
CA ASN A 23 21.44 21.49 10.46
C ASN A 23 20.08 20.97 10.91
N THR A 24 19.92 19.65 10.93
CA THR A 24 18.74 18.97 11.46
C THR A 24 18.73 19.03 12.98
N MET A 25 17.74 19.69 13.59
CA MET A 25 17.70 19.88 15.05
C MET A 25 16.80 18.90 15.79
N ILE A 26 15.57 18.65 15.33
CA ILE A 26 14.61 17.74 15.98
C ILE A 26 13.83 17.00 14.90
N GLY A 27 13.82 15.67 15.01
CA GLY A 27 13.05 14.77 14.15
C GLY A 27 11.90 14.14 14.93
N ASP A 28 10.65 14.58 14.72
CA ASP A 28 9.51 13.80 15.23
C ASP A 28 9.21 12.67 14.24
N LYS A 29 8.94 11.47 14.77
CA LYS A 29 8.67 10.26 13.98
C LYS A 29 7.32 9.70 14.33
N LYS A 30 6.46 9.57 13.32
CA LYS A 30 5.11 9.03 13.48
C LYS A 30 4.86 7.87 12.53
N ASP A 31 4.60 6.70 13.11
CA ASP A 31 4.16 5.53 12.36
C ASP A 31 2.66 5.59 12.09
N ALA A 32 2.27 5.17 10.88
CA ALA A 32 0.89 5.18 10.43
C ALA A 32 0.62 4.07 9.40
N GLN A 33 -0.67 3.82 9.17
CA GLN A 33 -1.13 2.85 8.19
C GLN A 33 -2.13 3.48 7.23
N LYS A 34 -2.04 3.11 5.95
CA LYS A 34 -3.04 3.43 4.94
C LYS A 34 -3.65 2.15 4.39
N ILE A 35 -4.97 2.04 4.51
CA ILE A 35 -5.73 0.90 3.96
C ILE A 35 -6.24 1.26 2.56
N ILE A 36 -5.88 0.45 1.57
CA ILE A 36 -6.32 0.56 0.18
C ILE A 36 -7.31 -0.57 -0.08
N ARG A 37 -8.61 -0.26 -0.07
CA ARG A 37 -9.67 -1.23 -0.32
C ARG A 37 -9.85 -1.48 -1.82
N LEU A 38 -9.91 -2.75 -2.21
CA LEU A 38 -10.00 -3.18 -3.60
C LEU A 38 -11.45 -3.56 -3.91
N LYS A 39 -12.22 -2.61 -4.46
CA LYS A 39 -13.67 -2.79 -4.70
C LYS A 39 -14.02 -3.90 -5.70
N SER A 40 -13.10 -4.27 -6.59
CA SER A 40 -13.39 -5.22 -7.68
C SER A 40 -12.17 -6.08 -8.06
N LEU A 41 -11.63 -6.81 -7.08
CA LEU A 41 -10.58 -7.82 -7.33
C LEU A 41 -11.19 -9.22 -7.49
N GLY A 42 -11.59 -9.52 -8.73
CA GLY A 42 -12.16 -10.81 -9.14
C GLY A 42 -11.25 -11.56 -10.14
N PRO A 43 -11.63 -12.76 -10.60
CA PRO A 43 -10.78 -13.61 -11.45
C PRO A 43 -10.39 -13.00 -12.80
N ALA A 44 -11.20 -12.10 -13.35
CA ALA A 44 -10.95 -11.43 -14.62
C ALA A 44 -10.20 -10.09 -14.49
N THR A 45 -9.83 -9.68 -13.27
CA THR A 45 -9.14 -8.42 -13.03
C THR A 45 -7.74 -8.45 -13.62
N ASP A 46 -7.40 -7.46 -14.46
CA ASP A 46 -6.03 -7.22 -14.91
C ASP A 46 -5.18 -6.72 -13.73
N ILE A 47 -4.36 -7.62 -13.18
CA ILE A 47 -3.50 -7.37 -12.03
C ILE A 47 -2.49 -6.27 -12.31
N ARG A 48 -1.94 -6.21 -13.52
CA ARG A 48 -0.92 -5.22 -13.90
C ARG A 48 -1.53 -3.83 -14.00
N ALA A 49 -2.69 -3.72 -14.66
CA ALA A 49 -3.40 -2.44 -14.75
C ALA A 49 -3.80 -1.94 -13.36
N LEU A 50 -4.32 -2.82 -12.51
CA LEU A 50 -4.69 -2.48 -11.14
C LEU A 50 -3.49 -2.07 -10.29
N ALA A 51 -2.35 -2.77 -10.39
CA ALA A 51 -1.13 -2.41 -9.65
C ALA A 51 -0.62 -1.01 -10.02
N LYS A 52 -0.62 -0.68 -11.32
CA LYS A 52 -0.28 0.67 -11.80
C LYS A 52 -1.26 1.71 -11.27
N GLU A 53 -2.56 1.43 -11.27
CA GLU A 53 -3.56 2.33 -10.70
C GLU A 53 -3.34 2.56 -9.20
N VAL A 54 -3.08 1.49 -8.43
CA VAL A 54 -2.80 1.57 -6.99
C VAL A 54 -1.60 2.47 -6.71
N ILE A 55 -0.49 2.31 -7.44
CA ILE A 55 0.71 3.16 -7.29
C ILE A 55 0.43 4.59 -7.71
N ASN A 56 -0.29 4.79 -8.81
CA ASN A 56 -0.64 6.12 -9.29
C ASN A 56 -1.49 6.90 -8.28
N ARG A 57 -2.46 6.24 -7.63
CA ARG A 57 -3.36 6.83 -6.63
C ARG A 57 -2.75 6.90 -5.23
N CYS A 58 -1.84 5.99 -4.86
CA CYS A 58 -1.22 5.94 -3.54
C CYS A 58 0.25 6.35 -3.59
N LYS A 59 0.51 7.66 -3.42
CA LYS A 59 1.87 8.22 -3.43
C LYS A 59 2.81 7.72 -2.32
N LEU A 60 2.27 6.99 -1.33
CA LEU A 60 3.06 6.33 -0.29
C LEU A 60 3.78 5.08 -0.80
N ILE A 61 3.37 4.54 -1.96
CA ILE A 61 4.00 3.37 -2.58
C ILE A 61 4.93 3.86 -3.69
N HIS A 62 6.23 3.61 -3.54
CA HIS A 62 7.21 4.00 -4.55
C HIS A 62 7.05 3.17 -5.84
N PRO A 63 7.23 3.75 -7.05
CA PRO A 63 7.06 3.02 -8.32
C PRO A 63 7.91 1.75 -8.48
N THR A 64 9.07 1.67 -7.81
CA THR A 64 9.92 0.46 -7.81
C THR A 64 9.24 -0.75 -7.17
N LYS A 65 8.17 -0.53 -6.40
CA LYS A 65 7.38 -1.57 -5.73
C LYS A 65 6.27 -2.16 -6.62
N LEU A 66 6.21 -1.80 -7.91
CA LEU A 66 5.19 -2.29 -8.84
C LEU A 66 5.08 -3.83 -8.84
N VAL A 67 6.21 -4.53 -8.94
CA VAL A 67 6.22 -6.00 -8.97
C VAL A 67 5.69 -6.59 -7.66
N GLU A 68 6.04 -5.99 -6.53
CA GLU A 68 5.54 -6.41 -5.21
C GLU A 68 4.02 -6.22 -5.09
N VAL A 69 3.51 -5.07 -5.57
CA VAL A 69 2.06 -4.81 -5.62
C VAL A 69 1.36 -5.80 -6.55
N GLU A 70 1.90 -6.09 -7.74
CA GLU A 70 1.35 -7.11 -8.66
C GLU A 70 1.23 -8.48 -7.96
N GLN A 71 2.29 -8.91 -7.25
CA GLN A 71 2.31 -10.19 -6.54
C GLN A 71 1.27 -10.24 -5.40
N LEU A 72 1.15 -9.17 -4.60
CA LEU A 72 0.16 -9.10 -3.53
C LEU A 72 -1.27 -9.13 -4.08
N LEU A 73 -1.53 -8.42 -5.17
CA LEU A 73 -2.83 -8.43 -5.85
C LEU A 73 -3.16 -9.80 -6.42
N PHE A 74 -2.19 -10.47 -7.06
CA PHE A 74 -2.34 -11.84 -7.56
C PHE A 74 -2.65 -12.82 -6.42
N TYR A 75 -1.93 -12.72 -5.30
CA TYR A 75 -2.18 -13.55 -4.13
C TYR A 75 -3.58 -13.31 -3.55
N LEU A 76 -3.99 -12.05 -3.39
CA LEU A 76 -5.33 -11.68 -2.91
C LEU A 76 -6.44 -12.14 -3.88
N GLN A 77 -6.19 -12.17 -5.18
CA GLN A 77 -7.14 -12.66 -6.18
C GLN A 77 -7.38 -14.17 -6.02
N ASN A 78 -6.30 -14.93 -5.82
CA ASN A 78 -6.30 -16.40 -5.79
C ASN A 78 -6.43 -16.99 -4.39
N ARG A 79 -6.53 -16.14 -3.36
CA ARG A 79 -6.79 -16.59 -1.99
C ARG A 79 -8.11 -17.36 -1.96
N ARG A 80 -8.03 -18.68 -1.80
CA ARG A 80 -9.19 -19.49 -1.40
C ARG A 80 -9.67 -18.92 -0.09
N ASP A 81 -10.94 -18.55 0.02
CA ASP A 81 -11.54 -18.19 1.30
C ASP A 81 -11.39 -19.40 2.22
N THR A 82 -10.32 -19.44 3.01
CA THR A 82 -10.15 -20.41 4.10
C THR A 82 -11.08 -19.98 5.24
N ASN A 83 -12.38 -19.86 4.97
CA ASN A 83 -13.41 -20.02 5.98
C ASN A 83 -13.54 -21.53 6.20
N LEU A 84 -12.58 -22.10 6.94
CA LEU A 84 -12.83 -23.39 7.56
C LEU A 84 -13.92 -23.14 8.63
N PRO A 85 -15.06 -23.86 8.58
CA PRO A 85 -16.10 -23.76 9.60
C PRO A 85 -15.59 -24.15 10.99
#